data_AF-A0A7I4Z4N0-F1
#
_entry.id   AF-A0A7I4Z4N0-F1
#
_cell.length_a   1.000
_cell.length_b   1.000
_cell.length_c   1.000
_cell.angle_alpha   90.00
_cell.angle_beta   90.00
_cell.angle_gamma   90.00
#
_symmetry.space_group_name_H-M   'P 1'
#
loop_
_entity.id
_entity.type
_entity.pdbx_description
1 polymer ?
#
loop_
_entity_poly.entity_id
_entity_poly.type
_entity_poly.pdbx_seq_one_letter_code
_entity_poly.pdbx_strand_id
1 'polypeptide(L)'
;MNMSKTQLMVNQWCDTGTVRLDGKALQRVESYVYLGRELNMMNSITPELNRRRRTAWAAFGSVREVTDQVSDSDLKASIFNASVLPAMCHATETWPDHKTIAKAIRTSHHALERSFLKISRRHQWQQGLRSLDLKERSRLKDPLQYMAHSKHRWAGHLLRRTDNKWSLRVTEWLPRNKTRPPGRPPTRWADSLSKNLRDNGLRWMQVAKDRAVWRSCGPRRDQPLADGPSKYQIAVELKKHPYILIRNTLVAQSFNYRFCLDSVKGFLQIDERKT
;
A
#
# COMPACT_ATOMS: atom_id res chain seq x y z
N MET A 1 -23.16 14.36 -10.90
CA MET A 1 -21.70 14.33 -10.67
C MET A 1 -21.35 15.38 -9.62
N ASN A 2 -20.42 15.13 -8.70
CA ASN A 2 -20.06 16.11 -7.68
C ASN A 2 -19.02 17.11 -8.26
N MET A 3 -19.47 18.35 -8.51
CA MET A 3 -18.66 19.32 -9.24
C MET A 3 -17.47 19.88 -8.46
N SER A 4 -17.56 19.99 -7.13
CA SER A 4 -16.44 20.47 -6.31
C SER A 4 -15.31 19.44 -6.22
N LYS A 5 -15.60 18.16 -6.45
CA LYS A 5 -14.61 17.06 -6.47
C LYS A 5 -14.07 16.77 -7.87
N THR A 6 -14.62 17.38 -8.91
CA THR A 6 -14.26 17.13 -10.31
C THR A 6 -13.27 18.17 -10.78
N GLN A 7 -12.05 17.73 -11.11
CA GLN A 7 -10.97 18.58 -11.57
C GLN A 7 -10.41 18.05 -12.89
N LEU A 8 -9.79 18.92 -13.68
CA LEU A 8 -9.17 18.60 -14.95
C LEU A 8 -7.66 18.41 -14.76
N MET A 9 -7.13 17.30 -15.27
CA MET A 9 -5.69 17.13 -15.45
C MET A 9 -5.41 16.92 -16.94
N VAL A 10 -4.43 17.64 -17.49
CA VAL A 10 -4.02 17.49 -18.89
C VAL A 10 -2.53 17.16 -18.99
N ASN A 11 -2.18 16.32 -19.96
CA ASN A 11 -0.80 16.01 -20.28
C ASN A 11 -0.22 17.05 -21.26
N GLN A 12 1.07 16.95 -21.57
CA GLN A 12 1.78 17.87 -22.48
C GLN A 12 1.32 17.81 -23.95
N TRP A 13 0.51 16.81 -24.33
CA TRP A 13 0.04 16.60 -25.70
C TRP A 13 -1.40 17.07 -25.92
N CYS A 14 -2.04 17.63 -24.89
CA CYS A 14 -3.43 18.05 -24.93
C CYS A 14 -3.49 19.58 -24.96
N ASP A 15 -4.42 20.13 -25.75
CA ASP A 15 -4.62 21.57 -25.85
C ASP A 15 -4.97 22.17 -24.49
N THR A 16 -4.48 23.38 -24.24
CA THR A 16 -4.67 24.11 -22.97
C THR A 16 -6.06 24.73 -22.82
N GLY A 17 -7.01 24.34 -23.67
CA GLY A 17 -8.38 24.87 -23.70
C GLY A 17 -9.16 24.67 -22.39
N THR A 18 -10.17 25.52 -22.20
CA THR A 18 -11.07 25.41 -21.04
C THR A 18 -12.07 24.29 -21.28
N VAL A 19 -12.04 23.26 -20.43
CA VAL A 19 -13.05 22.20 -20.43
C VAL A 19 -14.21 22.62 -19.54
N ARG A 20 -15.42 22.65 -20.10
CA ARG A 20 -16.66 22.92 -19.37
C ARG A 20 -17.46 21.64 -19.20
N LEU A 21 -17.96 21.42 -17.99
CA LEU A 21 -18.91 20.37 -17.68
C LEU A 21 -20.14 21.02 -17.04
N ASP A 22 -21.34 20.74 -17.55
CA ASP A 22 -22.60 21.35 -17.11
C ASP A 22 -22.53 22.89 -17.01
N GLY A 23 -21.89 23.52 -18.01
CA GLY A 23 -21.69 24.98 -18.07
C GLY A 23 -20.62 25.54 -17.13
N LYS A 24 -20.04 24.73 -16.23
CA LYS A 24 -18.98 25.15 -15.31
C LYS A 24 -17.60 24.78 -15.84
N ALA A 25 -16.67 25.73 -15.79
CA ALA A 25 -15.27 25.46 -16.14
C ALA A 25 -14.62 24.60 -15.05
N LEU A 26 -13.98 23.50 -15.46
CA LEU A 26 -13.26 22.63 -14.54
C LEU A 26 -11.94 23.27 -14.12
N GLN A 27 -11.63 23.22 -12.82
CA GLN A 27 -10.33 23.66 -12.32
C GLN A 27 -9.24 22.72 -12.84
N ARG A 28 -8.21 23.29 -13.47
CA ARG A 28 -7.01 22.56 -13.88
C ARG A 28 -6.07 22.37 -12.70
N VAL A 29 -5.58 21.15 -12.52
CA VAL A 29 -4.62 20.79 -11.47
C VAL A 29 -3.47 19.95 -12.01
N GLU A 30 -2.29 20.08 -11.40
CA GLU A 30 -1.09 19.31 -11.78
C GLU A 30 -1.03 17.95 -11.09
N SER A 31 -1.60 17.84 -9.89
CA SER A 31 -1.79 16.60 -9.16
C SER A 31 -3.20 16.46 -8.62
N TYR A 32 -3.67 15.22 -8.50
CA TYR A 32 -5.02 14.90 -8.04
C TYR A 32 -5.00 13.62 -7.22
N VAL A 33 -5.77 13.57 -6.13
CA VAL A 33 -5.91 12.35 -5.32
C VAL A 33 -7.14 11.59 -5.78
N TYR A 34 -6.92 10.48 -6.49
CA TYR A 34 -7.98 9.59 -6.93
C TYR A 34 -7.91 8.27 -6.16
N LEU A 35 -9.03 7.88 -5.54
CA LEU A 35 -9.14 6.64 -4.77
C LEU A 35 -7.99 6.44 -3.76
N GLY A 36 -7.57 7.54 -3.13
CA GLY A 36 -6.52 7.55 -2.12
C GLY A 36 -5.10 7.61 -2.65
N ARG A 37 -4.84 7.48 -3.96
CA ARG A 37 -3.51 7.63 -4.58
C ARG A 37 -3.39 8.98 -5.28
N GLU A 38 -2.27 9.67 -5.05
CA GLU A 38 -1.94 10.87 -5.81
C GLU A 38 -1.44 10.51 -7.22
N LEU A 39 -2.06 11.14 -8.21
CA LEU A 39 -1.71 11.10 -9.61
C LEU A 39 -1.08 12.44 -9.99
N ASN A 40 -0.06 12.41 -10.84
CA ASN A 40 0.53 13.61 -11.43
C ASN A 40 0.99 13.32 -12.86
N MET A 41 1.14 14.39 -13.64
CA MET A 41 1.52 14.30 -15.05
C MET A 41 3.03 14.09 -15.27
N MET A 42 3.84 14.33 -14.23
CA MET A 42 5.29 14.15 -14.28
C MET A 42 5.72 12.69 -14.03
N ASN A 43 4.78 11.77 -13.83
CA ASN A 43 5.03 10.37 -13.46
C ASN A 43 5.97 10.23 -12.25
N SER A 44 5.92 11.19 -11.33
CA SER A 44 6.75 11.25 -10.13
C SER A 44 6.05 10.56 -8.98
N ILE A 45 6.68 9.56 -8.37
CA ILE A 45 6.10 8.85 -7.22
C ILE A 45 6.40 9.55 -5.88
N THR A 46 7.28 10.54 -5.88
CA THR A 46 7.77 11.21 -4.67
C THR A 46 6.65 11.85 -3.82
N PRO A 47 5.68 12.58 -4.40
CA PRO A 47 4.56 13.14 -3.63
C PRO A 47 3.75 12.04 -2.91
N GLU A 48 3.45 10.97 -3.63
CA GLU A 48 2.72 9.81 -3.10
C GLU A 48 3.51 9.08 -1.99
N LEU A 49 4.81 8.90 -2.14
CA LEU A 49 5.68 8.36 -1.08
C LEU A 49 5.61 9.21 0.19
N ASN A 50 5.66 10.53 0.05
CA ASN A 50 5.55 11.46 1.17
C ASN A 50 4.18 11.41 1.84
N ARG A 51 3.09 11.20 1.06
CA ARG A 51 1.75 10.97 1.59
C ARG A 51 1.70 9.69 2.42
N ARG A 52 2.16 8.56 1.86
CA ARG A 52 2.17 7.26 2.55
C ARG A 52 2.99 7.28 3.83
N ARG A 53 4.14 7.95 3.81
CA ARG A 53 4.93 8.19 5.03
C ARG A 53 4.12 8.91 6.10
N ARG A 54 3.44 10.00 5.75
CA ARG A 54 2.59 10.76 6.70
C ARG A 54 1.42 9.91 7.22
N THR A 55 0.72 9.19 6.33
CA THR A 55 -0.38 8.30 6.72
C THR A 55 0.09 7.19 7.65
N ALA A 56 1.26 6.60 7.41
CA ALA A 56 1.86 5.59 8.28
C ALA A 56 2.17 6.15 9.68
N TRP A 57 2.77 7.35 9.76
CA TRP A 57 3.02 8.02 11.04
C TRP A 57 1.72 8.37 11.78
N ALA A 58 0.70 8.84 11.07
CA ALA A 58 -0.61 9.12 11.66
C ALA A 58 -1.27 7.83 12.20
N ALA A 59 -1.24 6.75 11.42
CA ALA A 59 -1.73 5.44 11.84
C ALA A 59 -0.98 4.94 13.09
N PHE A 60 0.35 5.04 13.10
CA PHE A 60 1.15 4.67 14.26
C PHE A 60 0.82 5.53 15.49
N GLY A 61 0.69 6.84 15.31
CA GLY A 61 0.27 7.77 16.36
C GLY A 61 -1.09 7.40 16.97
N SER A 62 -2.02 6.88 16.16
CA SER A 62 -3.34 6.45 16.64
C SER A 62 -3.29 5.19 17.52
N VAL A 63 -2.37 4.26 17.27
CA VAL A 63 -2.26 3.00 18.03
C VAL A 63 -1.15 3.02 19.08
N ARG A 64 -0.37 4.10 19.15
CA ARG A 64 0.83 4.20 19.99
C ARG A 64 0.55 3.90 21.46
N GLU A 65 -0.52 4.48 21.99
CA GLU A 65 -0.91 4.30 23.38
C GLU A 65 -1.23 2.83 23.70
N VAL A 66 -2.02 2.15 22.86
CA VAL A 66 -2.32 0.71 23.01
C VAL A 66 -1.05 -0.10 22.94
N THR A 67 -0.20 0.16 21.94
CA THR A 67 1.06 -0.56 21.80
C THR A 67 2.00 -0.32 22.99
N ASP A 68 1.87 0.80 23.70
CA ASP A 68 2.67 1.09 24.88
C ASP A 68 2.15 0.39 26.15
N GLN A 69 0.86 0.08 26.21
CA GLN A 69 0.23 -0.64 27.32
C GLN A 69 0.31 -2.16 27.16
N VAL A 70 0.33 -2.67 25.92
CA VAL A 70 0.44 -4.11 25.65
C VAL A 70 1.85 -4.61 25.98
N SER A 71 1.94 -5.56 26.92
CA SER A 71 3.18 -6.21 27.33
C SER A 71 3.62 -7.31 26.37
N ASP A 72 2.69 -8.05 25.77
CA ASP A 72 2.97 -9.10 24.79
C ASP A 72 3.55 -8.50 23.50
N SER A 73 4.81 -8.83 23.21
CA SER A 73 5.52 -8.39 22.02
C SER A 73 4.86 -8.82 20.71
N ASP A 74 4.24 -10.02 20.66
CA ASP A 74 3.62 -10.53 19.43
C ASP A 74 2.30 -9.84 19.13
N LEU A 75 1.47 -9.62 20.15
CA LEU A 75 0.26 -8.82 20.03
C LEU A 75 0.57 -7.36 19.67
N LYS A 76 1.57 -6.78 20.33
CA LYS A 76 2.02 -5.40 20.05
C LYS A 76 2.49 -5.26 18.60
N ALA A 77 3.32 -6.18 18.10
CA ALA A 77 3.77 -6.20 16.72
C ALA A 77 2.60 -6.42 15.74
N SER A 78 1.65 -7.27 16.10
CA SER A 78 0.46 -7.56 15.29
C SER A 78 -0.46 -6.34 15.14
N ILE A 79 -0.66 -5.56 16.21
CA ILE A 79 -1.42 -4.29 16.16
C ILE A 79 -0.75 -3.30 15.19
N PHE A 80 0.58 -3.15 15.28
CA PHE A 80 1.34 -2.32 14.34
C PHE A 80 1.18 -2.81 12.90
N ASN A 81 1.42 -4.11 12.68
CA ASN A 81 1.35 -4.73 11.35
C ASN A 81 -0.05 -4.63 10.73
N ALA A 82 -1.11 -4.69 11.54
CA ALA A 82 -2.50 -4.59 11.09
C ALA A 82 -2.92 -3.15 10.75
N SER A 83 -2.32 -2.14 11.39
CA SER A 83 -2.76 -0.74 11.29
C SER A 83 -1.83 0.09 10.40
N VAL A 84 -0.52 0.00 10.63
CA VAL A 84 0.49 0.87 10.02
C VAL A 84 0.94 0.37 8.66
N LEU A 85 1.17 -0.93 8.48
CA LEU A 85 1.64 -1.47 7.20
C LEU A 85 0.64 -1.27 6.07
N PRO A 86 -0.68 -1.51 6.24
CA PRO A 86 -1.65 -1.20 5.20
C PRO A 86 -1.70 0.30 4.86
N ALA A 87 -1.66 1.19 5.86
CA ALA A 87 -1.64 2.64 5.64
C ALA A 87 -0.41 3.09 4.83
N MET A 88 0.75 2.49 5.13
CA MET A 88 2.02 2.75 4.45
C MET A 88 2.07 2.16 3.03
N CYS A 89 1.52 0.95 2.84
CA CYS A 89 1.66 0.18 1.61
C CYS A 89 0.43 0.24 0.70
N HIS A 90 -0.56 1.07 1.02
CA HIS A 90 -1.74 1.24 0.18
C HIS A 90 -1.37 1.70 -1.23
N ALA A 91 -2.01 1.09 -2.24
CA ALA A 91 -1.80 1.31 -3.67
C ALA A 91 -0.39 0.95 -4.19
N THR A 92 0.51 0.41 -3.37
CA THR A 92 1.86 0.02 -3.80
C THR A 92 1.83 -1.11 -4.84
N GLU A 93 0.76 -1.91 -4.88
CA GLU A 93 0.53 -2.94 -5.88
C GLU A 93 0.47 -2.39 -7.32
N THR A 94 0.24 -1.09 -7.48
CA THR A 94 0.20 -0.39 -8.78
C THR A 94 1.49 0.38 -9.09
N TRP A 95 2.54 0.24 -8.27
CA TRP A 95 3.81 0.94 -8.45
C TRP A 95 4.83 0.10 -9.23
N PRO A 96 5.74 0.72 -10.00
CA PRO A 96 6.95 0.04 -10.46
C PRO A 96 7.89 -0.24 -9.28
N ASP A 97 8.63 -1.35 -9.32
CA ASP A 97 9.53 -1.71 -8.22
C ASP A 97 10.91 -1.09 -8.46
N HIS A 98 11.10 0.11 -7.89
CA HIS A 98 12.36 0.84 -8.02
C HIS A 98 13.18 0.81 -6.72
N LYS A 99 14.51 0.76 -6.84
CA LYS A 99 15.41 0.76 -5.67
C LYS A 99 15.23 2.01 -4.80
N THR A 100 14.92 3.18 -5.37
CA THR A 100 14.67 4.40 -4.56
C THR A 100 13.37 4.33 -3.79
N ILE A 101 12.31 3.75 -4.37
CA ILE A 101 11.03 3.51 -3.68
C ILE A 101 11.28 2.57 -2.50
N ALA A 102 11.94 1.44 -2.75
CA ALA A 102 12.27 0.47 -1.70
C ALA A 102 13.12 1.09 -0.58
N LYS A 103 14.11 1.92 -0.93
CA LYS A 103 14.92 2.66 0.05
C LYS A 103 14.08 3.65 0.86
N ALA A 104 13.20 4.43 0.22
CA ALA A 104 12.35 5.42 0.89
C ALA A 104 11.36 4.78 1.87
N ILE A 105 10.72 3.67 1.46
CA ILE A 105 9.83 2.88 2.31
C ILE A 105 10.63 2.29 3.48
N ARG A 106 11.75 1.60 3.22
CA ARG A 106 12.57 0.99 4.27
C ARG A 106 13.07 2.02 5.30
N THR A 107 13.55 3.19 4.85
CA THR A 107 13.99 4.27 5.76
C THR A 107 12.85 4.76 6.64
N SER A 108 11.66 4.94 6.06
CA SER A 108 10.48 5.39 6.81
C SER A 108 10.03 4.33 7.82
N HIS A 109 10.03 3.06 7.44
CA HIS A 109 9.71 1.95 8.33
C HIS A 109 10.70 1.82 9.48
N HIS A 110 12.02 1.90 9.25
CA HIS A 110 13.00 1.86 10.33
C HIS A 110 12.85 3.04 11.31
N ALA A 111 12.35 4.19 10.85
CA ALA A 111 12.05 5.30 11.74
C ALA A 111 10.84 5.01 12.64
N LEU A 112 9.79 4.39 12.08
CA LEU A 112 8.64 3.90 12.85
C LEU A 112 9.05 2.80 13.83
N GLU A 113 9.85 1.83 13.39
CA GLU A 113 10.37 0.72 14.20
C GLU A 113 11.18 1.18 15.41
N ARG A 114 12.08 2.16 15.21
CA ARG A 114 12.79 2.80 16.33
C ARG A 114 11.83 3.45 17.31
N SER A 115 10.83 4.16 16.79
CA SER A 115 9.82 4.80 17.64
C SER A 115 8.95 3.79 18.39
N PHE A 116 8.65 2.65 17.76
CA PHE A 116 7.90 1.53 18.32
C PHE A 116 8.66 0.87 19.47
N LEU A 117 9.98 0.71 19.32
CA LEU A 117 10.87 0.19 20.37
C LEU A 117 11.32 1.25 21.39
N LYS A 118 10.92 2.51 21.22
CA LYS A 118 11.38 3.64 22.05
C LYS A 118 12.92 3.81 22.06
N ILE A 119 13.57 3.47 20.95
CA ILE A 119 15.04 3.58 20.79
C ILE A 119 15.37 4.84 19.99
N SER A 120 16.13 5.75 20.60
CA SER A 120 16.69 6.91 19.90
C SER A 120 17.86 6.50 19.00
N ARG A 121 18.20 7.32 18.00
CA ARG A 121 19.38 7.06 17.14
C ARG A 121 20.68 7.01 17.94
N ARG A 122 20.81 7.86 18.96
CA ARG A 122 21.96 7.87 19.87
C ARG A 122 22.04 6.57 20.67
N HIS A 123 20.92 6.13 21.24
CA HIS A 123 20.86 4.86 21.98
C HIS A 123 21.21 3.67 21.07
N GLN A 124 20.67 3.63 19.85
CA GLN A 124 21.00 2.59 18.87
C GLN A 124 22.51 2.53 18.59
N TRP A 125 23.15 3.69 18.36
CA TRP A 125 24.58 3.77 18.09
C TRP A 125 25.45 3.37 19.30
N GLN A 126 25.12 3.87 20.50
CA GLN A 126 25.85 3.55 21.73
C GLN A 126 25.82 2.05 22.05
N GLN A 127 24.72 1.38 21.73
CA GLN A 127 24.54 -0.06 21.94
C GLN A 127 25.02 -0.90 20.74
N GLY A 128 25.55 -0.28 19.67
CA GLY A 128 26.00 -1.00 18.47
C GLY A 128 24.90 -1.75 17.71
N LEU A 129 23.62 -1.39 17.92
CA LEU A 129 22.49 -2.14 17.39
C LEU A 129 22.34 -1.94 15.88
N ARG A 130 22.33 -3.05 15.15
CA ARG A 130 22.07 -3.11 13.70
C ARG A 130 20.57 -3.09 13.43
N SER A 131 20.21 -2.79 12.18
CA SER A 131 18.80 -2.85 11.75
C SER A 131 18.20 -4.25 11.86
N LEU A 132 19.03 -5.31 11.81
CA LEU A 132 18.58 -6.69 12.02
C LEU A 132 18.17 -6.92 13.47
N ASP A 133 18.95 -6.43 14.43
CA ASP A 133 18.66 -6.53 15.86
C ASP A 133 17.35 -5.79 16.22
N LEU A 134 17.12 -4.63 15.60
CA LEU A 134 15.85 -3.92 15.75
C LEU A 134 14.67 -4.73 15.20
N LYS A 135 14.84 -5.38 14.05
CA LYS A 135 13.82 -6.22 13.43
C LYS A 135 13.47 -7.44 14.30
N GLU A 136 14.48 -8.08 14.88
CA GLU A 136 14.31 -9.22 15.78
C GLU A 136 13.55 -8.82 17.05
N ARG A 137 13.91 -7.68 17.65
CA ARG A 137 13.23 -7.12 18.83
C ARG A 137 11.81 -6.66 18.53
N SER A 138 11.59 -6.06 17.37
CA SER A 138 10.30 -5.44 17.01
C SER A 138 9.27 -6.45 16.53
N ARG A 139 9.71 -7.59 15.96
CA ARG A 139 8.88 -8.61 15.30
C ARG A 139 7.94 -8.02 14.23
N LEU A 140 8.28 -6.85 13.69
CA LEU A 140 7.51 -6.18 12.66
C LEU A 140 7.74 -6.86 11.31
N LYS A 141 6.69 -6.93 10.50
CA LYS A 141 6.77 -7.50 9.15
C LYS A 141 7.48 -6.53 8.22
N ASP A 142 8.21 -7.08 7.24
CA ASP A 142 8.90 -6.26 6.26
C ASP A 142 7.89 -5.58 5.31
N PRO A 143 7.85 -4.23 5.24
CA PRO A 143 6.96 -3.53 4.33
C PRO A 143 7.21 -3.88 2.86
N LEU A 144 8.47 -4.20 2.47
CA LEU A 144 8.76 -4.54 1.08
C LEU A 144 8.21 -5.91 0.71
N GLN A 145 8.20 -6.85 1.65
CA GLN A 145 7.49 -8.11 1.44
C GLN A 145 5.99 -7.87 1.31
N TYR A 146 5.41 -7.03 2.18
CA TYR A 146 3.98 -6.66 2.08
C TYR A 146 3.64 -6.07 0.70
N MET A 147 4.46 -5.15 0.19
CA MET A 147 4.32 -4.58 -1.15
C MET A 147 4.40 -5.64 -2.25
N ALA A 148 5.40 -6.53 -2.18
CA ALA A 148 5.57 -7.62 -3.14
C ALA A 148 4.37 -8.57 -3.14
N HIS A 149 3.87 -8.96 -1.96
CA HIS A 149 2.67 -9.77 -1.80
C HIS A 149 1.43 -9.09 -2.38
N SER A 150 1.26 -7.79 -2.10
CA SER A 150 0.12 -7.00 -2.61
C SER A 150 0.14 -6.93 -4.14
N LYS A 151 1.31 -6.65 -4.72
CA LYS A 151 1.53 -6.62 -6.17
C LYS A 151 1.29 -7.98 -6.82
N HIS A 152 1.83 -9.05 -6.24
CA HIS A 152 1.62 -10.42 -6.71
C HIS A 152 0.14 -10.81 -6.71
N ARG A 153 -0.57 -10.52 -5.60
CA ARG A 153 -2.00 -10.75 -5.50
C ARG A 153 -2.78 -9.96 -6.55
N TRP A 154 -2.46 -8.68 -6.73
CA TRP A 154 -3.10 -7.79 -7.71
C TRP A 154 -2.87 -8.26 -9.14
N ALA A 155 -1.65 -8.62 -9.52
CA ALA A 155 -1.32 -9.10 -10.85
C ALA A 155 -2.07 -10.39 -11.22
N GLY A 156 -2.14 -11.34 -10.27
CA GLY A 156 -2.94 -12.53 -10.46
C GLY A 156 -4.44 -12.23 -10.55
N HIS A 157 -4.95 -11.30 -9.74
CA HIS A 157 -6.34 -10.87 -9.84
C HIS A 157 -6.62 -10.28 -11.23
N LEU A 158 -5.77 -9.37 -11.70
CA LEU A 158 -5.92 -8.68 -12.97
C LEU A 158 -6.04 -9.63 -14.16
N LEU A 159 -5.15 -10.63 -14.26
CA LEU A 159 -5.13 -11.59 -15.38
C LEU A 159 -6.26 -12.62 -15.36
N ARG A 160 -6.93 -12.80 -14.22
CA ARG A 160 -8.08 -13.70 -14.09
C ARG A 160 -9.42 -12.96 -14.17
N ARG A 161 -9.42 -11.65 -14.39
CA ARG A 161 -10.65 -10.89 -14.65
C ARG A 161 -11.14 -11.15 -16.06
N THR A 162 -12.45 -11.25 -16.20
CA THR A 162 -13.15 -11.42 -17.48
C THR A 162 -13.94 -10.17 -17.91
N ASP A 163 -13.87 -9.08 -17.13
CA ASP A 163 -14.73 -7.90 -17.29
C ASP A 163 -14.26 -6.89 -18.36
N ASN A 164 -13.33 -7.30 -19.22
CA ASN A 164 -12.82 -6.52 -20.36
C ASN A 164 -12.39 -5.08 -20.01
N LYS A 165 -12.03 -4.82 -18.75
CA LYS A 165 -11.66 -3.48 -18.30
C LYS A 165 -10.31 -3.06 -18.85
N TRP A 166 -10.19 -1.75 -19.04
CA TRP A 166 -8.97 -1.09 -19.51
C TRP A 166 -7.72 -1.46 -18.70
N SER A 167 -7.84 -1.77 -17.41
CA SER A 167 -6.71 -2.17 -16.56
C SER A 167 -5.96 -3.40 -17.12
N LEU A 168 -6.70 -4.39 -17.64
CA LEU A 168 -6.09 -5.59 -18.23
C LEU A 168 -5.47 -5.24 -19.57
N ARG A 169 -6.23 -4.57 -20.45
CA ARG A 169 -5.78 -4.15 -21.79
C ARG A 169 -4.49 -3.32 -21.74
N VAL A 170 -4.43 -2.33 -20.84
CA VAL A 170 -3.23 -1.47 -20.65
C VAL A 170 -2.04 -2.28 -20.15
N THR A 171 -2.28 -3.31 -19.34
CA THR A 171 -1.22 -4.16 -18.79
C THR A 171 -0.65 -5.13 -19.82
N GLU A 172 -1.50 -5.67 -20.68
CA GLU A 172 -1.10 -6.56 -21.79
C GLU A 172 -0.56 -5.78 -23.00
N TRP A 173 -0.82 -4.47 -23.06
CA TRP A 173 -0.42 -3.64 -24.18
C TRP A 173 1.12 -3.53 -24.30
N LEU A 174 1.63 -4.05 -25.41
CA LEU A 174 3.04 -3.98 -25.79
C LEU A 174 3.14 -3.29 -27.16
N PRO A 175 3.65 -2.05 -27.24
CA PRO A 175 3.79 -1.36 -28.52
C PRO A 175 4.86 -2.07 -29.36
N ARG A 176 4.45 -2.71 -30.47
CA ARG A 176 5.35 -3.46 -31.36
C ARG A 176 6.25 -2.56 -32.22
N ASN A 177 5.75 -1.37 -32.57
CA ASN A 177 6.44 -0.44 -33.47
C ASN A 177 7.36 0.53 -32.72
N LYS A 178 7.60 0.34 -31.42
CA LYS A 178 8.48 1.20 -30.62
C LYS A 178 9.45 0.35 -29.81
N THR A 179 10.74 0.62 -29.98
CA THR A 179 11.81 0.07 -29.16
C THR A 179 12.07 0.96 -27.95
N ARG A 180 12.62 0.38 -26.87
CA ARG A 180 13.01 1.18 -25.70
C ARG A 180 14.32 1.92 -26.04
N PRO A 181 14.48 3.17 -25.58
CA PRO A 181 15.75 3.86 -25.75
C PRO A 181 16.87 3.06 -25.07
N PRO A 182 18.09 3.07 -25.65
CA PRO A 182 19.24 2.40 -25.06
C PRO A 182 19.62 3.01 -23.69
N GLY A 183 20.39 2.27 -22.89
CA GLY A 183 20.86 2.70 -21.57
C GLY A 183 19.97 2.22 -20.43
N ARG A 184 19.51 3.14 -19.56
CA ARG A 184 18.72 2.84 -18.36
C ARG A 184 17.27 3.30 -18.51
N PRO A 185 16.44 2.61 -19.31
CA PRO A 185 15.04 2.97 -19.45
C PRO A 185 14.30 2.86 -18.11
N PRO A 186 13.23 3.66 -17.89
CA PRO A 186 12.43 3.58 -16.68
C PRO A 186 11.86 2.17 -16.45
N THR A 187 11.85 1.71 -15.19
CA THR A 187 11.28 0.40 -14.82
C THR A 187 9.76 0.39 -15.03
N ARG A 188 9.24 -0.65 -15.71
CA ARG A 188 7.80 -0.87 -15.87
C ARG A 188 7.23 -1.54 -14.63
N TRP A 189 5.91 -1.42 -14.47
CA TRP A 189 5.19 -2.13 -13.41
C TRP A 189 5.45 -3.65 -13.43
N ALA A 190 5.37 -4.29 -14.60
CA ALA A 190 5.52 -5.75 -14.75
C ALA A 190 6.97 -6.26 -14.74
N ASP A 191 7.98 -5.38 -14.73
CA ASP A 191 9.38 -5.78 -14.84
C ASP A 191 9.81 -6.64 -13.64
N SER A 192 9.30 -6.34 -12.43
CA SER A 192 9.61 -7.14 -11.25
C SER A 192 8.92 -8.51 -11.23
N LEU A 193 7.68 -8.59 -11.69
CA LEU A 193 6.98 -9.87 -11.85
C LEU A 193 7.69 -10.76 -12.86
N SER A 194 8.12 -10.15 -13.98
CA SER A 194 8.91 -10.83 -15.01
C SER A 194 10.24 -11.29 -14.45
N LYS A 195 10.97 -10.42 -13.74
CA LYS A 195 12.27 -10.77 -13.16
C LYS A 195 12.18 -11.92 -12.16
N ASN A 196 11.27 -11.83 -11.18
CA ASN A 196 11.12 -12.83 -10.11
C ASN A 196 10.81 -14.23 -10.63
N LEU A 197 10.15 -14.32 -11.79
CA LEU A 197 9.70 -15.60 -12.37
C LEU A 197 10.61 -16.08 -13.51
N ARG A 198 11.35 -15.15 -14.14
CA ARG A 198 12.34 -15.48 -15.18
C ARG A 198 13.45 -16.36 -14.63
N ASP A 199 13.86 -16.16 -13.39
CA ASP A 199 14.88 -17.00 -12.73
C ASP A 199 14.43 -18.47 -12.62
N ASN A 200 13.12 -18.73 -12.67
CA ASN A 200 12.53 -20.08 -12.70
C ASN A 200 12.08 -20.51 -14.11
N GLY A 201 12.45 -19.77 -15.16
CA GLY A 201 12.00 -20.04 -16.54
C GLY A 201 10.51 -19.75 -16.81
N LEU A 202 9.81 -19.12 -15.87
CA LEU A 202 8.36 -18.93 -15.93
C LEU A 202 7.99 -17.54 -16.49
N ARG A 203 6.97 -17.51 -17.35
CA ARG A 203 6.34 -16.27 -17.81
C ARG A 203 5.16 -15.92 -16.91
N TRP A 204 5.29 -14.80 -16.20
CA TRP A 204 4.30 -14.42 -15.17
C TRP A 204 2.86 -14.34 -15.70
N MET A 205 2.66 -13.86 -16.92
CA MET A 205 1.32 -13.75 -17.51
C MET A 205 0.65 -15.11 -17.77
N GLN A 206 1.43 -16.16 -18.04
CA GLN A 206 0.92 -17.51 -18.24
C GLN A 206 0.58 -18.14 -16.89
N VAL A 207 1.51 -18.05 -15.94
CA VAL A 207 1.37 -18.66 -14.61
C VAL A 207 0.26 -18.01 -13.80
N ALA A 208 0.07 -16.70 -13.93
CA ALA A 208 -0.97 -15.97 -13.21
C ALA A 208 -2.40 -16.38 -13.57
N LYS A 209 -2.63 -17.05 -14.70
CA LYS A 209 -3.97 -17.56 -15.07
C LYS A 209 -4.38 -18.71 -14.17
N ASP A 210 -3.45 -19.60 -13.83
CA ASP A 210 -3.67 -20.67 -12.87
C ASP A 210 -3.55 -20.15 -11.43
N ARG A 211 -4.60 -20.32 -10.64
CA ARG A 211 -4.62 -19.82 -9.26
C ARG A 211 -3.71 -20.62 -8.32
N ALA A 212 -3.59 -21.92 -8.50
CA ALA A 212 -2.77 -22.79 -7.67
C ALA A 212 -1.28 -22.53 -7.95
N VAL A 213 -0.89 -22.51 -9.23
CA VAL A 213 0.50 -22.23 -9.64
C VAL A 213 0.88 -20.79 -9.28
N TRP A 214 -0.02 -19.81 -9.48
CA TRP A 214 0.26 -18.44 -9.05
C TRP A 214 0.50 -18.31 -7.55
N ARG A 215 -0.20 -19.10 -6.72
CA ARG A 215 0.01 -19.07 -5.26
C ARG A 215 1.38 -19.64 -4.86
N SER A 216 1.87 -20.66 -5.55
CA SER A 216 3.16 -21.29 -5.22
C SER A 216 4.36 -20.44 -5.68
N CYS A 217 4.23 -19.66 -6.75
CA CYS A 217 5.30 -18.83 -7.28
C CYS A 217 5.38 -17.41 -6.68
N GLY A 218 4.59 -17.13 -5.64
CA GLY A 218 4.57 -15.82 -4.98
C GLY A 218 5.84 -15.53 -4.18
N PRO A 219 6.05 -14.26 -3.77
CA PRO A 219 7.11 -13.93 -2.82
C PRO A 219 6.98 -14.82 -1.58
N ARG A 220 8.12 -15.21 -0.99
CA ARG A 220 8.12 -16.01 0.25
C ARG A 220 7.22 -15.31 1.26
N ARG A 221 6.24 -16.03 1.79
CA ARG A 221 5.55 -15.56 2.99
C ARG A 221 6.59 -15.65 4.09
N ASP A 222 6.76 -14.59 4.88
CA ASP A 222 7.33 -14.77 6.21
C ASP A 222 6.62 -15.99 6.82
N GLN A 223 7.38 -16.95 7.36
CA GLN A 223 6.79 -18.05 8.10
C GLN A 223 5.78 -17.44 9.08
N PRO A 224 4.53 -17.93 9.12
CA PRO A 224 3.66 -17.51 10.21
C PRO A 224 4.45 -17.77 11.50
N LEU A 225 4.66 -16.74 12.31
CA LEU A 225 5.02 -16.99 13.70
C LEU A 225 3.94 -17.96 14.20
N ALA A 226 4.37 -19.12 14.67
CA ALA A 226 3.48 -20.11 15.25
C ALA A 226 2.56 -19.39 16.24
N ASP A 227 1.25 -19.54 16.05
CA ASP A 227 0.20 -19.00 16.92
C ASP A 227 0.28 -17.48 17.20
N GLY A 228 0.60 -16.69 16.17
CA GLY A 228 0.43 -15.24 16.25
C GLY A 228 -1.03 -14.86 16.59
N PRO A 229 -1.26 -13.76 17.33
CA PRO A 229 -2.57 -13.47 17.90
C PRO A 229 -3.66 -13.39 16.84
N SER A 230 -4.78 -14.03 17.15
CA SER A 230 -5.97 -14.07 16.30
C SER A 230 -6.46 -12.66 15.97
N LYS A 231 -7.04 -12.49 14.78
CA LYS A 231 -7.73 -11.23 14.41
C LYS A 231 -8.73 -10.79 15.46
N TYR A 232 -9.36 -11.74 16.16
CA TYR A 232 -10.27 -11.48 17.27
C TYR A 232 -9.55 -10.85 18.47
N GLN A 233 -8.37 -11.35 18.85
CA GLN A 233 -7.58 -10.78 19.95
C GLN A 233 -7.13 -9.35 19.64
N ILE A 234 -6.68 -9.09 18.40
CA ILE A 234 -6.34 -7.74 17.94
C ILE A 234 -7.56 -6.81 18.02
N ALA A 235 -8.73 -7.28 17.57
CA ALA A 235 -9.95 -6.49 17.59
C ALA A 235 -10.46 -6.20 19.01
N VAL A 236 -10.37 -7.18 19.92
CA VAL A 236 -10.72 -7.00 21.34
C VAL A 236 -9.83 -5.95 21.98
N GLU A 237 -8.52 -6.00 21.73
CA GLU A 237 -7.58 -5.03 22.31
C GLU A 237 -7.84 -3.61 21.80
N LEU A 238 -8.08 -3.45 20.50
CA LEU A 238 -8.42 -2.14 19.92
C LEU A 238 -9.76 -1.59 20.44
N LYS A 239 -10.71 -2.47 20.78
CA LYS A 239 -12.03 -2.07 21.34
C LYS A 239 -11.94 -1.53 22.78
N LYS A 240 -10.91 -1.89 23.55
CA LYS A 240 -10.67 -1.30 24.89
C LYS A 240 -10.36 0.21 24.82
N HIS A 241 -10.04 0.72 23.62
CA HIS A 241 -9.66 2.10 23.37
C HIS A 241 -10.57 2.75 22.31
N PRO A 242 -11.85 3.05 22.64
CA PRO A 242 -12.85 3.49 21.67
C PRO A 242 -12.51 4.80 20.94
N TYR A 243 -11.69 5.67 21.54
CA TYR A 243 -11.20 6.91 20.91
C TYR A 243 -10.27 6.67 19.70
N ILE A 244 -9.67 5.48 19.60
CA ILE A 244 -8.83 5.07 18.47
C ILE A 244 -9.67 4.73 17.26
N LEU A 245 -10.85 4.12 17.46
CA LEU A 245 -11.81 3.83 16.39
C LEU A 245 -12.42 5.12 15.82
N ILE A 246 -12.64 6.13 16.67
CA ILE A 246 -13.15 7.45 16.28
C ILE A 246 -12.11 8.27 15.49
N ARG A 247 -10.81 8.20 15.84
CA ARG A 247 -9.74 8.81 15.02
C ARG A 247 -9.51 8.06 13.70
N ASN A 248 -9.75 6.75 13.70
CA ASN A 248 -9.55 5.90 12.52
C ASN A 248 -10.74 5.84 11.57
N THR A 249 -11.95 6.31 11.89
CA THR A 249 -13.04 6.41 10.88
C THR A 249 -12.68 7.36 9.73
N LEU A 250 -11.89 8.40 10.01
CA LEU A 250 -11.34 9.31 8.98
C LEU A 250 -10.20 8.68 8.17
N VAL A 251 -9.47 7.71 8.73
CA VAL A 251 -8.44 6.96 7.99
C VAL A 251 -9.08 5.77 7.26
N ALA A 252 -10.12 5.16 7.81
CA ALA A 252 -10.84 3.97 7.33
C ALA A 252 -11.66 4.24 6.05
N GLN A 253 -12.00 5.50 5.75
CA GLN A 253 -12.53 5.88 4.43
C GLN A 253 -11.54 5.58 3.28
N SER A 254 -10.25 5.37 3.58
CA SER A 254 -9.24 4.92 2.60
C SER A 254 -8.94 3.42 2.64
N PHE A 255 -9.63 2.66 3.49
CA PHE A 255 -9.48 1.21 3.68
C PHE A 255 -10.62 0.43 3.02
N ASN A 256 -10.77 0.53 1.70
CA ASN A 256 -11.58 -0.43 0.91
C ASN A 256 -10.88 -1.81 0.76
N TYR A 257 -10.11 -2.22 1.77
CA TYR A 257 -9.47 -3.53 1.88
C TYR A 257 -9.88 -4.20 3.19
N ARG A 258 -11.08 -4.76 3.21
CA ARG A 258 -11.46 -6.02 3.87
C ARG A 258 -10.73 -6.33 5.21
N PHE A 259 -10.70 -5.36 6.13
CA PHE A 259 -10.99 -5.68 7.51
C PHE A 259 -12.49 -5.94 7.53
N CYS A 260 -12.88 -7.20 7.30
CA CYS A 260 -14.21 -7.63 7.67
C CYS A 260 -14.33 -7.42 9.18
N LEU A 261 -14.91 -6.30 9.58
CA LEU A 261 -15.74 -6.18 10.76
C LEU A 261 -17.08 -6.94 10.57
N ASP A 262 -17.12 -7.96 9.69
CA ASP A 262 -18.31 -8.79 9.43
C ASP A 262 -18.69 -9.66 10.65
N SER A 263 -17.85 -9.73 11.68
CA SER A 263 -18.21 -10.35 12.96
C SER A 263 -18.96 -9.41 13.92
N VAL A 264 -19.23 -8.15 13.55
CA VAL A 264 -20.06 -7.23 14.33
C VAL A 264 -21.25 -6.79 13.47
N LYS A 265 -22.11 -7.75 13.11
CA LYS A 265 -23.50 -7.42 12.77
C LYS A 265 -24.21 -7.01 14.06
N GLY A 266 -24.21 -5.71 14.33
CA GLY A 266 -24.94 -5.12 15.43
C GLY A 266 -24.62 -3.63 15.52
N PHE A 267 -25.51 -2.82 14.95
CA PHE A 267 -25.57 -1.35 15.06
C PHE A 267 -24.51 -0.54 14.29
N LEU A 268 -24.82 -0.23 13.03
CA LEU A 268 -24.97 1.15 12.51
C LEU A 268 -25.26 1.05 11.00
N GLN A 269 -26.55 1.08 10.66
CA GLN A 269 -27.02 1.27 9.29
C GLN A 269 -26.77 2.74 8.94
N ILE A 270 -25.67 3.03 8.24
CA ILE A 270 -25.47 4.32 7.58
C ILE A 270 -25.93 4.12 6.15
N ASP A 271 -27.07 4.73 5.85
CA ASP A 271 -27.72 4.75 4.55
C ASP A 271 -26.82 5.47 3.53
N GLU A 272 -26.22 4.72 2.59
CA GLU A 272 -25.37 5.26 1.51
C GLU A 272 -26.21 5.89 0.37
N ARG A 273 -27.18 6.74 0.72
CA ARG A 273 -27.84 7.65 -0.22
C ARG A 273 -27.89 9.05 0.35
N LYS A 274 -26.87 9.84 0.01
CA LYS A 274 -26.82 11.31 -0.16
C LYS A 274 -25.47 11.86 0.35
N THR A 275 -24.57 12.20 -0.57
CA THR A 275 -23.86 13.51 -0.72
C THR A 275 -22.53 13.39 -1.50
#